data_AF-A0A2K3KTW8-F1
#
_entry.id   AF-A0A2K3KTW8-F1
#
_cell.length_a   1.000
_cell.length_b   1.000
_cell.length_c   1.000
_cell.angle_alpha   90.00
_cell.angle_beta   90.00
_cell.angle_gamma   90.00
#
_symmetry.space_group_name_H-M   'P 1'
#
loop_
_entity.id
_entity.type
_entity.pdbx_description
1 polymer ?
#
loop_
_entity_poly.entity_id
_entity_poly.type
_entity_poly.pdbx_seq_one_letter_code
_entity_poly.pdbx_strand_id
1 'polypeptide(L)'
;MRASAELLGRGSVGTTYKAVMDSQLILTVKRLDVGKTGVASGEVFQKHMEIVGRLRHPNLVNLKAFFQAKGERLVIYDYQPNGSLFNLIHGMD
;
A
#
# COMPACT_ATOMS: atom_id res chain seq x y z
N MET A 1 -18.88 -8.23 4.93
CA MET A 1 -18.05 -7.70 3.83
C MET A 1 -17.03 -8.78 3.51
N ARG A 2 -17.12 -9.40 2.33
CA ARG A 2 -16.12 -10.32 1.83
C ARG A 2 -15.17 -9.54 0.91
N ALA A 3 -13.90 -9.94 0.93
CA ALA A 3 -12.88 -9.42 0.06
C ALA A 3 -11.92 -10.57 -0.26
N SER A 4 -11.49 -10.66 -1.52
CA SER A 4 -10.36 -11.52 -1.88
C SER A 4 -9.08 -10.69 -1.84
N ALA A 5 -7.96 -11.35 -1.51
CA ALA A 5 -6.64 -10.75 -1.51
C ALA A 5 -5.69 -11.62 -2.32
N GLU A 6 -5.04 -11.01 -3.32
CA GLU A 6 -4.05 -11.63 -4.18
C GLU A 6 -2.67 -11.01 -3.87
N LEU A 7 -1.64 -11.82 -3.71
CA LEU A 7 -0.28 -11.33 -3.50
C LEU A 7 0.26 -10.72 -4.80
N LEU A 8 0.61 -9.43 -4.77
CA LEU A 8 1.28 -8.76 -5.89
C LEU A 8 2.80 -8.83 -5.80
N GLY A 9 3.35 -8.93 -4.60
CA GLY A 9 4.80 -9.08 -4.44
C GLY A 9 5.32 -8.75 -3.05
N ARG A 10 6.60 -9.07 -2.82
CA ARG A 10 7.34 -8.77 -1.59
C ARG A 10 8.44 -7.76 -1.91
N GLY A 11 8.31 -6.56 -1.34
CA GLY A 11 9.31 -5.51 -1.46
C GLY A 11 10.22 -5.43 -0.24
N SER A 12 11.13 -4.46 -0.27
CA SER A 12 12.11 -4.21 0.80
C SER A 12 11.49 -3.86 2.16
N VAL A 13 10.32 -3.21 2.17
CA VAL A 13 9.68 -2.69 3.39
C VAL A 13 8.38 -3.42 3.75
N GLY A 14 8.00 -4.46 3.02
CA GLY A 14 6.73 -5.15 3.26
C GLY A 14 6.20 -5.93 2.06
N THR A 15 4.96 -6.38 2.19
CA THR A 15 4.27 -7.19 1.19
C THR A 15 3.08 -6.41 0.61
N THR A 16 2.88 -6.52 -0.69
CA THR A 16 1.82 -5.80 -1.41
C THR A 16 0.76 -6.79 -1.89
N TYR A 17 -0.50 -6.45 -1.71
CA TYR A 17 -1.65 -7.25 -2.11
C TYR A 17 -2.61 -6.43 -2.96
N LYS A 18 -3.29 -7.09 -3.89
CA LYS A 18 -4.48 -6.58 -4.56
C LYS A 18 -5.69 -7.08 -3.78
N ALA A 19 -6.53 -6.17 -3.31
CA ALA A 19 -7.76 -6.48 -2.62
C ALA A 19 -8.95 -6.17 -3.53
N VAL A 20 -9.84 -7.14 -3.72
CA VAL A 20 -11.08 -6.96 -4.47
C VAL A 20 -12.24 -7.06 -3.48
N MET A 21 -12.97 -5.95 -3.32
CA MET A 21 -14.13 -5.85 -2.44
C MET A 21 -15.40 -6.28 -3.18
N ASP A 22 -16.43 -6.73 -2.44
CA ASP A 22 -17.74 -7.10 -3.00
C ASP A 22 -18.36 -5.99 -3.88
N SER A 23 -18.04 -4.72 -3.60
CA SER A 23 -18.50 -3.54 -4.36
C SER A 23 -17.81 -3.36 -5.72
N GLN A 24 -17.00 -4.31 -6.17
CA GLN A 24 -16.09 -4.19 -7.33
C GLN A 24 -14.99 -3.13 -7.14
N LEU A 25 -14.85 -2.57 -5.94
CA LEU A 25 -13.73 -1.69 -5.61
C LEU A 25 -12.44 -2.52 -5.51
N ILE A 26 -11.45 -2.18 -6.33
CA ILE A 26 -10.12 -2.80 -6.32
C ILE A 26 -9.12 -1.83 -5.68
N LEU A 27 -8.38 -2.31 -4.69
CA LEU A 27 -7.41 -1.53 -3.93
C LEU A 27 -6.06 -2.24 -3.88
N THR A 28 -4.99 -1.48 -3.72
CA THR A 28 -3.68 -2.01 -3.34
C THR A 28 -3.51 -1.85 -1.84
N VAL A 29 -3.21 -2.94 -1.14
CA VAL A 29 -2.88 -2.94 0.30
C VAL A 29 -1.42 -3.30 0.46
N LYS A 30 -0.62 -2.36 1.00
CA LYS A 30 0.77 -2.62 1.38
C LYS A 30 0.86 -2.85 2.87
N ARG A 31 1.15 -4.10 3.27
CA ARG A 31 1.43 -4.49 4.65
C ARG A 31 2.90 -4.24 4.95
N LEU A 32 3.17 -3.25 5.78
CA LEU A 32 4.53 -2.87 6.13
C LEU A 32 5.11 -3.79 7.20
N ASP A 33 6.36 -4.16 7.01
CA ASP A 33 7.15 -4.84 8.03
C ASP A 33 7.78 -3.77 8.95
N VAL A 34 7.28 -3.68 10.18
CA VAL A 34 7.71 -2.63 11.13
C VAL A 34 9.22 -2.68 11.35
N GLY A 35 9.84 -3.86 11.38
CA GLY A 35 11.28 -4.02 11.53
C GLY A 35 12.09 -3.50 10.34
N LYS A 36 11.51 -3.51 9.13
CA LYS A 36 12.18 -3.04 7.90
C LYS A 36 11.91 -1.58 7.56
N THR A 37 10.91 -0.95 8.19
CA THR A 37 10.56 0.45 7.92
C THR A 37 11.45 1.47 8.61
N GLY A 38 12.22 1.07 9.64
CA GLY A 38 12.97 1.99 10.49
C GLY A 38 12.09 2.92 11.37
N VAL A 39 10.76 2.82 11.27
CA VAL A 39 9.81 3.66 12.02
C VAL A 39 9.34 2.88 13.25
N ALA A 40 9.99 3.09 14.40
CA ALA A 40 9.62 2.40 15.63
C ALA A 40 8.32 2.96 16.24
N SER A 41 8.14 4.28 16.25
CA SER A 41 7.00 4.93 16.90
C SER A 41 5.76 4.95 16.02
N GLY A 42 4.60 4.64 16.61
CA GLY A 42 3.31 4.78 15.94
C GLY A 42 2.89 6.22 15.70
N GLU A 43 3.23 7.12 16.62
CA GLU A 43 2.94 8.54 16.44
C GLU A 43 3.70 9.13 15.24
N VAL A 44 4.96 8.71 15.05
CA VAL A 44 5.77 9.11 13.89
C VAL A 44 5.17 8.57 12.60
N PHE A 45 4.74 7.31 12.60
CA PHE A 45 4.05 6.72 11.44
C PHE A 45 2.76 7.48 11.10
N GLN A 46 1.92 7.74 12.10
CA GLN A 46 0.66 8.46 11.92
C GLN A 46 0.90 9.87 11.36
N LYS A 47 1.77 10.67 11.99
CA LYS A 47 2.13 12.02 11.50
C LYS A 47 2.63 12.01 10.07
N HIS A 48 3.46 11.02 9.71
CA HIS A 48 3.94 10.86 8.35
C HIS A 48 2.79 10.55 7.37
N MET A 49 1.88 9.65 7.75
CA MET A 49 0.75 9.28 6.89
C MET A 49 -0.31 10.38 6.77
N GLU A 50 -0.46 11.25 7.76
CA GLU A 50 -1.26 12.48 7.64
C GLU A 50 -0.68 13.45 6.61
N ILE A 51 0.65 13.56 6.51
CA ILE A 51 1.31 14.38 5.49
C ILE A 51 1.12 13.76 4.10
N VAL A 52 1.47 12.47 3.94
CA VAL A 52 1.31 11.75 2.67
C VAL A 52 -0.15 11.75 2.21
N GLY A 53 -1.09 11.59 3.16
CA GLY A 53 -2.52 11.61 2.89
C GLY A 53 -3.07 12.92 2.38
N ARG A 54 -2.33 14.04 2.49
CA ARG A 54 -2.69 15.34 1.90
C ARG A 54 -2.15 15.55 0.48
N LEU A 55 -1.22 14.71 0.02
CA LEU A 55 -0.63 14.86 -1.32
C LEU A 55 -1.64 14.46 -2.40
N ARG A 56 -1.92 15.37 -3.33
CA ARG A 56 -2.81 15.14 -4.48
C ARG A 56 -2.16 15.68 -5.75
N HIS A 57 -1.95 14.82 -6.73
CA HIS A 57 -1.38 15.17 -8.03
C HIS A 57 -1.76 14.09 -9.06
N PRO A 58 -1.97 14.43 -10.35
CA PRO A 58 -2.31 13.45 -11.39
C PRO A 58 -1.31 12.30 -11.55
N ASN A 59 -0.04 12.54 -11.23
CA ASN A 59 1.05 11.55 -11.33
C ASN A 59 1.39 10.86 -10.00
N LEU A 60 0.54 11.02 -8.97
CA LEU A 60 0.71 10.35 -7.68
C LEU A 60 -0.44 9.37 -7.46
N VAL A 61 -0.11 8.13 -7.12
CA VAL A 61 -1.12 7.16 -6.72
C VAL A 61 -1.77 7.63 -5.42
N ASN A 62 -3.09 7.76 -5.44
CA ASN A 62 -3.82 8.34 -4.34
C ASN A 62 -3.86 7.41 -3.12
N LEU A 63 -3.45 7.94 -1.96
CA LEU A 63 -3.61 7.26 -0.67
C LEU A 63 -5.08 7.36 -0.24
N LYS A 64 -5.74 6.22 -0.06
CA LYS A 64 -7.13 6.15 0.40
C LYS A 64 -7.23 6.14 1.91
N ALA A 65 -6.39 5.34 2.56
CA ALA A 65 -6.38 5.16 3.98
C ALA A 65 -5.05 4.56 4.43
N PHE A 66 -4.80 4.65 5.73
CA PHE A 66 -3.79 3.85 6.40
C PHE A 66 -4.40 3.26 7.67
N PHE A 67 -3.82 2.18 8.15
CA PHE A 67 -4.21 1.53 9.39
C PHE A 67 -2.96 1.27 10.23
N GLN A 68 -3.10 1.43 11.54
CA GLN A 68 -2.09 1.02 12.48
C GLN A 68 -2.74 0.37 13.71
N ALA A 69 -2.23 -0.81 14.06
CA ALA A 69 -2.47 -1.47 15.34
C ALA A 69 -1.17 -2.09 15.87
N LYS A 70 -1.20 -2.72 17.04
CA LYS A 70 0.00 -3.35 17.64
C LYS A 70 0.60 -4.38 16.67
N GLY A 71 1.79 -4.08 16.16
CA GLY A 71 2.55 -4.95 15.26
C GLY A 71 2.12 -4.91 13.79
N GLU A 72 1.13 -4.09 13.42
CA GLU A 72 0.61 -4.06 12.06
C GLU A 72 0.42 -2.64 11.54
N ARG A 73 0.89 -2.42 10.31
CA ARG A 73 0.70 -1.18 9.57
C ARG A 73 0.32 -1.51 8.14
N LEU A 74 -0.80 -0.94 7.69
CA LEU A 74 -1.29 -1.08 6.33
C LEU A 74 -1.38 0.29 5.68
N VAL A 75 -1.05 0.33 4.39
CA VAL A 75 -1.20 1.51 3.56
C VAL A 75 -2.04 1.13 2.35
N ILE A 76 -3.14 1.85 2.12
CA ILE A 76 -4.16 1.51 1.13
C ILE A 76 -4.18 2.57 0.03
N TYR A 77 -4.00 2.14 -1.21
CA TYR A 77 -3.94 2.99 -2.40
C TYR A 77 -4.98 2.57 -3.44
N ASP A 78 -5.25 3.45 -4.40
CA ASP A 78 -5.86 3.06 -5.67
C ASP A 78 -5.03 1.94 -6.34
N TYR A 79 -5.72 0.95 -6.91
CA TYR A 79 -5.06 -0.11 -7.67
C TYR A 79 -4.51 0.43 -9.00
N GLN A 80 -3.29 0.03 -9.34
CA GLN A 80 -2.65 0.34 -10.62
C GLN A 80 -2.50 -0.96 -11.42
N PRO A 81 -3.30 -1.14 -12.49
CA PRO A 81 -3.37 -2.41 -13.21
C PRO A 81 -2.09 -2.74 -13.99
N ASN A 82 -1.32 -1.71 -14.39
CA ASN A 82 -0.12 -1.89 -15.20
C ASN A 82 1.14 -2.25 -14.38
N GLY A 83 1.00 -2.42 -13.06
CA GLY A 83 2.13 -2.77 -12.20
C GLY A 83 3.20 -1.68 -12.12
N SER A 84 4.46 -2.09 -11.89
CA SER A 84 5.59 -1.17 -11.77
C SER A 84 6.14 -0.79 -13.14
N LEU A 85 6.58 0.47 -13.30
CA LEU A 85 7.26 0.91 -14.51
C LEU A 85 8.50 0.06 -14.83
N PHE A 86 9.22 -0.37 -13.79
CA PHE A 86 10.37 -1.25 -13.93
C PHE A 86 10.01 -2.55 -14.65
N ASN A 87 8.92 -3.21 -14.25
CA ASN A 87 8.46 -4.44 -14.88
C ASN A 87 8.06 -4.19 -16.34
N LEU A 88 7.35 -3.10 -16.62
CA LEU A 88 6.93 -2.73 -17.98
C LEU A 88 8.10 -2.48 -18.93
N ILE A 89 9.20 -1.91 -18.43
CA ILE A 89 10.39 -1.62 -19.24
C ILE A 89 11.29 -2.84 -19.40
N HIS A 90 11.38 -3.70 -18.37
CA HIS A 90 12.34 -4.80 -18.33
C HIS A 90 11.75 -6.20 -18.55
N GLY A 91 10.43 -6.33 -18.72
CA GLY A 91 9.76 -7.60 -19.04
C GLY A 91 9.83 -8.62 -17.91
N MET A 92 9.79 -8.17 -16.66
CA MET A 92 9.75 -9.06 -15.50
C MET A 92 8.30 -9.24 -15.05
N ASP A 93 7.71 -10.39 -15.41
CA ASP A 93 6.43 -10.88 -14.87
C ASP A 93 6.61 -11.46 -13.45
#